data_AF-A0A1H1Z8R8-F1
#
_entry.id   AF-A0A1H1Z8R8-F1
#
_cell.length_a   1.000
_cell.length_b   1.000
_cell.length_c   1.000
_cell.angle_alpha   90.00
_cell.angle_beta   90.00
_cell.angle_gamma   90.00
#
_symmetry.space_group_name_H-M   'P 1'
#
loop_
_entity.id
_entity.type
_entity.pdbx_description
1 polymer ?
#
loop_
_entity_poly.entity_id
_entity_poly.type
_entity_poly.pdbx_seq_one_letter_code
_entity_poly.pdbx_strand_id
1 'polypeptide(L)'
;MDVALLASLSVLALIDSTSFGTLLIPIWLMIHPGPVRPGRITIFLGTVAAFYFAVGVAVVLGAGALLPEINRILDTRPAQWTMLVIGVALFFGSFRMGRKKNPGTEGRAARWRRRVLAEDGGTLALAGLALVAALIEVSTMLPYLGAIGLITTADLAVPPIVLLMAGYCLVMIVPALLLMVLRLAAGRRLVPALTRISDWMTNSDTLSWIVGIAGFLLAREAAVGLALINT
;
A
#
# COMPACT_ATOMS: atom_id res chain seq x y z
N MET A 1 -2.49 -23.52 -12.79
CA MET A 1 -2.10 -22.47 -11.83
C MET A 1 -1.95 -23.13 -10.48
N ASP A 2 -0.86 -22.84 -9.78
CA ASP A 2 -0.60 -23.38 -8.45
C ASP A 2 -1.58 -22.78 -7.42
N VAL A 3 -2.22 -23.65 -6.65
CA VAL A 3 -3.16 -23.25 -5.59
C VAL A 3 -2.42 -22.49 -4.50
N ALA A 4 -1.16 -22.83 -4.22
CA ALA A 4 -0.35 -22.15 -3.22
C ALA A 4 -0.04 -20.69 -3.63
N LEU A 5 0.24 -20.46 -4.92
CA LEU A 5 0.43 -19.11 -5.46
C LEU A 5 -0.85 -18.29 -5.34
N LEU A 6 -2.00 -18.84 -5.74
CA LEU A 6 -3.29 -18.15 -5.61
C LEU A 6 -3.65 -17.81 -4.16
N ALA A 7 -3.42 -18.73 -3.24
CA ALA A 7 -3.64 -18.51 -1.82
C ALA A 7 -2.73 -17.39 -1.29
N SER A 8 -1.44 -17.43 -1.64
CA SER A 8 -0.45 -16.42 -1.23
C SER A 8 -0.82 -15.03 -1.77
N LEU A 9 -1.16 -14.94 -3.05
CA LEU A 9 -1.61 -13.68 -3.68
C LEU A 9 -2.89 -13.14 -3.04
N SER A 10 -3.82 -14.01 -2.68
CA SER A 10 -5.07 -13.62 -2.01
C SER A 10 -4.79 -13.05 -0.61
N VAL A 11 -3.92 -13.70 0.16
CA VAL A 11 -3.51 -13.22 1.49
C VAL A 11 -2.78 -11.88 1.39
N LEU A 12 -1.82 -11.75 0.47
CA LEU A 12 -1.11 -10.49 0.25
C LEU A 12 -2.07 -9.37 -0.16
N ALA A 13 -3.00 -9.64 -1.07
CA ALA A 13 -4.01 -8.66 -1.49
C ALA A 13 -4.92 -8.22 -0.33
N LEU A 14 -5.27 -9.13 0.58
CA LEU A 14 -6.03 -8.79 1.78
C LEU A 14 -5.20 -7.96 2.77
N ILE A 15 -3.91 -8.22 2.91
CA ILE A 15 -3.02 -7.37 3.73
C ILE A 15 -2.96 -5.96 3.11
N ASP A 16 -2.79 -5.87 1.80
CA ASP A 16 -2.73 -4.61 1.05
C ASP A 16 -4.05 -3.83 1.08
N SER A 17 -5.19 -4.54 1.17
CA SER A 17 -6.51 -3.93 1.36
C SER A 17 -6.68 -3.18 2.67
N THR A 18 -5.76 -3.37 3.64
CA THR A 18 -5.75 -2.66 4.93
C THR A 18 -4.84 -1.44 4.93
N SER A 19 -4.29 -1.05 3.78
CA SER A 19 -3.46 0.14 3.66
C SER A 19 -4.24 1.43 3.94
N PHE A 20 -3.50 2.49 4.27
CA PHE A 20 -4.06 3.82 4.53
C PHE A 20 -4.82 4.36 3.30
N GLY A 21 -4.42 4.04 2.09
CA GLY A 21 -4.96 4.57 0.86
C GLY A 21 -6.18 3.79 0.40
N THR A 22 -6.13 2.47 0.52
CA THR A 22 -7.19 1.57 0.05
C THR A 22 -8.38 1.51 1.00
N LEU A 23 -8.17 1.63 2.32
CA LEU A 23 -9.24 1.49 3.31
C LEU A 23 -9.56 2.79 4.07
N LEU A 24 -8.55 3.51 4.54
CA LEU A 24 -8.78 4.68 5.42
C LEU A 24 -9.43 5.85 4.67
N ILE A 25 -9.01 6.11 3.42
CA ILE A 25 -9.61 7.17 2.60
C ILE A 25 -11.10 6.88 2.30
N PRO A 26 -11.50 5.69 1.82
CA PRO A 26 -12.92 5.35 1.69
C PRO A 26 -13.69 5.45 3.01
N ILE A 27 -13.11 5.03 4.13
CA ILE A 27 -13.74 5.17 5.45
C ILE A 27 -14.02 6.64 5.78
N TRP A 28 -13.07 7.56 5.52
CA TRP A 28 -13.32 8.98 5.72
C TRP A 28 -14.44 9.53 4.84
N LEU A 29 -14.50 9.10 3.57
CA LEU A 29 -15.60 9.48 2.67
C LEU A 29 -16.96 8.96 3.17
N MET A 30 -17.00 7.82 3.85
CA MET A 30 -18.23 7.23 4.42
C MET A 30 -18.67 7.84 5.76
N ILE A 31 -17.75 8.45 6.51
CA ILE A 31 -18.02 9.11 7.80
C ILE A 31 -18.59 10.52 7.60
N HIS A 32 -18.38 11.14 6.43
CA HIS A 32 -18.86 12.49 6.14
C HIS A 32 -20.36 12.67 6.49
N PRO A 33 -20.78 13.78 7.13
CA PRO A 33 -22.14 13.97 7.65
C PRO A 33 -23.25 13.99 6.57
N GLY A 34 -22.89 14.07 5.28
CA GLY A 34 -23.83 14.01 4.16
C GLY A 34 -24.25 12.59 3.72
N PRO A 35 -25.06 12.48 2.65
CA PRO A 35 -25.36 11.19 2.04
C PRO A 35 -24.07 10.56 1.50
N VAL A 36 -23.96 9.24 1.66
CA VAL A 36 -22.88 8.48 1.02
C VAL A 36 -22.99 8.68 -0.48
N ARG A 37 -21.87 8.97 -1.14
CA ARG A 37 -21.80 9.13 -2.60
C ARG A 37 -21.04 7.93 -3.17
N PRO A 38 -21.72 6.82 -3.53
CA PRO A 38 -21.05 5.60 -4.00
C PRO A 38 -20.13 5.87 -5.19
N GLY A 39 -20.56 6.72 -6.13
CA GLY A 39 -19.75 7.09 -7.30
C GLY A 39 -18.38 7.66 -6.94
N ARG A 40 -18.26 8.48 -5.88
CA ARG A 40 -16.95 9.02 -5.45
C ARG A 40 -16.03 7.93 -4.94
N ILE A 41 -16.58 6.98 -4.17
CA ILE A 41 -15.82 5.87 -3.58
C ILE A 41 -15.40 4.90 -4.68
N THR A 42 -16.30 4.55 -5.60
CA THR A 42 -16.01 3.65 -6.72
C THR A 42 -15.00 4.25 -7.70
N ILE A 43 -15.07 5.56 -8.01
CA ILE A 43 -14.06 6.25 -8.84
C ILE A 43 -12.69 6.23 -8.14
N PHE A 44 -12.66 6.53 -6.85
CA PHE A 44 -11.43 6.48 -6.07
C PHE A 44 -10.81 5.08 -6.09
N LEU A 45 -11.57 4.05 -5.70
CA LEU A 45 -11.10 2.65 -5.68
C LEU A 45 -10.72 2.15 -7.08
N GLY A 46 -11.50 2.50 -8.10
CA GLY A 46 -11.21 2.15 -9.49
C GLY A 46 -9.91 2.79 -9.97
N THR A 47 -9.64 4.04 -9.59
CA THR A 47 -8.39 4.74 -9.93
C THR A 47 -7.19 4.10 -9.24
N VAL A 48 -7.31 3.78 -7.95
CA VAL A 48 -6.25 3.06 -7.21
C VAL A 48 -6.00 1.69 -7.83
N ALA A 49 -7.05 0.90 -8.09
CA ALA A 49 -6.93 -0.42 -8.71
C ALA A 49 -6.30 -0.35 -10.12
N ALA A 50 -6.72 0.60 -10.95
CA ALA A 50 -6.16 0.78 -12.29
C ALA A 50 -4.69 1.23 -12.24
N PHE A 51 -4.34 2.14 -11.33
CA PHE A 51 -2.96 2.57 -11.13
C PHE A 51 -2.06 1.41 -10.70
N TYR A 52 -2.48 0.66 -9.66
CA TYR A 52 -1.73 -0.51 -9.19
C TYR A 52 -1.58 -1.52 -10.31
N PHE A 53 -2.66 -1.91 -10.97
CA PHE A 53 -2.64 -2.82 -12.10
C PHE A 53 -1.66 -2.40 -13.20
N ALA A 54 -1.70 -1.12 -13.62
CA ALA A 54 -0.79 -0.61 -14.64
C ALA A 54 0.67 -0.67 -14.18
N VAL A 55 0.95 -0.27 -12.94
CA VAL A 55 2.29 -0.35 -12.35
C VAL A 55 2.78 -1.79 -12.25
N GLY A 56 1.98 -2.72 -11.73
CA GLY A 56 2.41 -4.12 -11.59
C GLY A 56 2.62 -4.79 -12.93
N VAL A 57 1.74 -4.59 -13.90
CA VAL A 57 1.96 -5.11 -15.26
C VAL A 57 3.23 -4.51 -15.87
N ALA A 58 3.45 -3.20 -15.75
CA ALA A 58 4.66 -2.55 -16.23
C ALA A 58 5.93 -3.09 -15.55
N VAL A 59 5.89 -3.30 -14.23
CA VAL A 59 7.02 -3.83 -13.46
C VAL A 59 7.29 -5.30 -13.81
N VAL A 60 6.27 -6.16 -13.88
CA VAL A 60 6.47 -7.59 -14.20
C VAL A 60 6.96 -7.78 -15.63
N LEU A 61 6.42 -7.02 -16.60
CA LEU A 61 6.85 -7.13 -17.99
C LEU A 61 8.20 -6.44 -18.24
N GLY A 62 8.46 -5.33 -17.53
CA GLY A 62 9.75 -4.62 -17.59
C GLY A 62 10.85 -5.28 -16.77
N ALA A 63 10.51 -6.19 -15.85
CA ALA A 63 11.46 -6.84 -14.96
C ALA A 63 12.57 -7.57 -15.72
N GLY A 64 12.25 -8.30 -16.79
CA GLY A 64 13.26 -8.99 -17.60
C GLY A 64 14.32 -8.05 -18.20
N ALA A 65 13.95 -6.81 -18.51
CA ALA A 65 14.85 -5.82 -19.12
C ALA A 65 15.53 -4.88 -18.10
N LEU A 66 14.94 -4.69 -16.92
CA LEU A 66 15.42 -3.72 -15.92
C LEU A 66 16.14 -4.39 -14.75
N LEU A 67 15.73 -5.59 -14.36
CA LEU A 67 16.31 -6.29 -13.20
C LEU A 67 17.81 -6.58 -13.35
N PRO A 68 18.36 -6.99 -14.51
CA PRO A 68 19.79 -7.25 -14.63
C PRO A 68 20.62 -5.98 -14.37
N GLU A 69 20.19 -4.85 -14.91
CA GLU A 69 20.82 -3.54 -14.78
C GLU A 69 20.71 -3.00 -13.36
N ILE A 70 19.54 -3.15 -12.74
CA ILE A 70 19.31 -2.82 -11.34
C ILE A 70 20.25 -3.66 -10.48
N ASN A 71 20.22 -4.99 -10.61
CA ASN A 71 21.06 -5.90 -9.82
C ASN A 71 22.54 -5.58 -9.98
N ARG A 72 23.01 -5.30 -11.21
CA ARG A 72 24.40 -4.88 -11.45
C ARG A 72 24.78 -3.63 -10.66
N ILE A 73 23.88 -2.67 -10.50
CA ILE A 73 24.11 -1.46 -9.68
C ILE A 73 24.06 -1.83 -8.19
N LEU A 74 23.07 -2.63 -7.78
CA LEU A 74 22.87 -3.02 -6.37
C LEU A 74 24.01 -3.91 -5.84
N ASP A 75 24.64 -4.70 -6.70
CA ASP A 75 25.78 -5.56 -6.37
C ASP A 75 27.08 -4.76 -6.19
N THR A 76 27.10 -3.48 -6.54
CA THR A 76 28.28 -2.65 -6.29
C THR A 76 28.45 -2.37 -4.80
N ARG A 77 29.69 -2.43 -4.30
CA ARG A 77 30.01 -2.12 -2.90
C ARG A 77 29.40 -0.77 -2.43
N PRO A 78 29.47 0.33 -3.20
CA PRO A 78 28.86 1.60 -2.78
C PRO A 78 27.33 1.51 -2.64
N ALA A 79 26.66 0.78 -3.53
CA ALA A 79 25.20 0.59 -3.45
C ALA A 79 24.83 -0.24 -2.21
N GLN A 80 25.56 -1.31 -1.93
CA GLN A 80 25.34 -2.11 -0.72
C GLN A 80 25.55 -1.29 0.57
N TRP A 81 26.62 -0.48 0.65
CA TRP A 81 26.79 0.44 1.78
C TRP A 81 25.65 1.45 1.89
N THR A 82 25.20 1.99 0.76
CA THR A 82 24.06 2.92 0.72
C THR A 82 22.79 2.26 1.24
N MET A 83 22.50 1.03 0.81
CA MET A 83 21.36 0.23 1.29
C MET A 83 21.48 -0.09 2.77
N LEU A 84 22.68 -0.42 3.25
CA LEU A 84 22.92 -0.68 4.67
C LEU A 84 22.59 0.56 5.50
N VAL A 85 23.11 1.72 5.11
CA VAL A 85 22.83 3.00 5.79
C VAL A 85 21.34 3.32 5.76
N ILE A 86 20.68 3.16 4.60
CA ILE A 86 19.23 3.38 4.46
C ILE A 86 18.44 2.42 5.37
N GLY A 87 18.76 1.12 5.34
CA GLY A 87 18.08 0.10 6.15
C GLY A 87 18.23 0.37 7.66
N VAL A 88 19.44 0.69 8.10
CA VAL A 88 19.74 1.08 9.49
C VAL A 88 18.98 2.36 9.86
N ALA A 89 18.99 3.37 9.01
CA ALA A 89 18.27 4.62 9.24
C ALA A 89 16.75 4.40 9.34
N LEU A 90 16.17 3.56 8.48
CA LEU A 90 14.76 3.18 8.53
C LEU A 90 14.43 2.40 9.81
N PHE A 91 15.27 1.44 10.19
CA PHE A 91 15.11 0.65 11.41
C PHE A 91 15.10 1.54 12.65
N PHE A 92 16.13 2.39 12.84
CA PHE A 92 16.18 3.29 14.00
C PHE A 92 15.14 4.41 13.93
N GLY A 93 14.87 4.93 12.73
CA GLY A 93 13.84 5.92 12.48
C GLY A 93 12.44 5.42 12.85
N SER A 94 12.17 4.12 12.69
CA SER A 94 10.89 3.51 13.05
C SER A 94 10.55 3.73 14.53
N PHE A 95 11.49 3.52 15.46
CA PHE A 95 11.26 3.73 16.90
C PHE A 95 10.88 5.17 17.25
N ARG A 96 11.34 6.15 16.46
CA ARG A 96 10.92 7.55 16.63
C ARG A 96 9.52 7.80 16.08
N MET A 97 9.08 7.03 15.09
CA MET A 97 7.74 7.09 14.51
C MET A 97 6.66 6.51 15.44
N GLY A 98 6.98 5.44 16.19
CA GLY A 98 6.11 4.88 17.22
C GLY A 98 6.08 5.67 18.54
N ARG A 99 6.98 6.63 18.75
CA ARG A 99 6.89 7.54 19.91
C ARG A 99 5.81 8.60 19.66
N LYS A 100 4.70 8.47 20.38
CA LYS A 100 3.55 9.39 20.48
C LYS A 100 3.89 10.82 20.03
N LYS A 101 3.22 11.27 18.96
CA LYS A 101 3.28 12.66 18.48
C LYS A 101 2.81 13.62 19.57
N ASN A 102 3.49 14.77 19.66
CA ASN A 102 3.10 15.89 20.50
C ASN A 102 1.65 16.33 20.22
N PRO A 103 0.85 16.61 21.27
CA PRO A 103 -0.47 17.19 21.12
C PRO A 103 -0.33 18.64 20.65
N GLY A 104 -0.42 18.89 19.33
CA GLY A 104 -0.34 20.24 18.78
C GLY A 104 0.04 20.33 17.30
N THR A 105 0.64 19.29 16.72
CA THR A 105 0.87 19.25 15.27
C THR A 105 -0.30 18.54 14.60
N GLU A 106 -1.02 19.20 13.71
CA GLU A 106 -2.05 18.53 12.91
C GLU A 106 -1.43 17.32 12.21
N GLY A 107 -1.84 16.11 12.60
CA GLY A 107 -1.27 14.88 12.05
C GLY A 107 -1.39 14.84 10.53
N ARG A 108 -0.45 14.17 9.85
CA ARG A 108 -0.49 13.95 8.39
C ARG A 108 -1.90 13.47 7.97
N ALA A 109 -2.47 12.54 8.74
CA ALA A 109 -3.85 12.04 8.59
C ALA A 109 -4.94 13.13 8.67
N ALA A 110 -4.85 14.10 9.59
CA ALA A 110 -5.81 15.20 9.71
C ALA A 110 -5.76 16.16 8.51
N ARG A 111 -4.56 16.45 7.99
CA ARG A 111 -4.39 17.25 6.76
C ARG A 111 -4.93 16.52 5.52
N TRP A 112 -4.70 15.21 5.45
CA TRP A 112 -5.24 14.35 4.39
C TRP A 112 -6.76 14.27 4.44
N ARG A 113 -7.33 14.03 5.63
CA ARG A 113 -8.78 14.03 5.84
C ARG A 113 -9.41 15.34 5.39
N ARG A 114 -8.84 16.50 5.72
CA ARG A 114 -9.33 17.80 5.21
C ARG A 114 -9.30 17.90 3.69
N ARG A 115 -8.22 17.44 3.04
CA ARG A 115 -8.12 17.45 1.56
C ARG A 115 -9.12 16.51 0.90
N VAL A 116 -9.35 15.33 1.49
CA VAL A 116 -10.34 14.34 1.01
C VAL A 116 -11.77 14.86 1.18
N LEU A 117 -12.04 15.55 2.30
CA LEU A 117 -13.36 16.05 2.66
C LEU A 117 -13.68 17.44 2.09
N ALA A 118 -12.72 18.15 1.49
CA ALA A 118 -13.00 19.40 0.78
C ALA A 118 -14.04 19.12 -0.32
N GLU A 119 -15.20 19.78 -0.23
CA GLU A 119 -16.39 19.41 -1.00
C GLU A 119 -16.35 19.83 -2.48
N ASP A 120 -15.39 20.67 -2.88
CA ASP A 120 -15.37 21.36 -4.20
C ASP A 120 -14.71 20.57 -5.34
N GLY A 121 -14.23 19.36 -5.08
CA GLY A 121 -13.52 18.55 -6.07
C GLY A 121 -14.44 17.71 -6.96
N GLY A 122 -14.53 18.05 -8.25
CA GLY A 122 -15.13 17.17 -9.28
C GLY A 122 -14.44 15.79 -9.38
N THR A 123 -14.96 14.91 -10.24
CA THR A 123 -14.45 13.54 -10.43
C THR A 123 -12.95 13.49 -10.72
N LEU A 124 -12.43 14.47 -11.47
CA LEU A 124 -11.01 14.59 -11.81
C LEU A 124 -10.13 14.89 -10.59
N ALA A 125 -10.61 15.72 -9.65
CA ALA A 125 -9.88 16.02 -8.42
C ALA A 125 -9.78 14.79 -7.51
N LEU A 126 -10.81 13.94 -7.50
CA LEU A 126 -10.82 12.68 -6.77
C LEU A 126 -9.86 11.64 -7.38
N ALA A 127 -9.83 11.53 -8.71
CA ALA A 127 -8.86 10.68 -9.39
C ALA A 127 -7.43 11.18 -9.14
N GLY A 128 -7.18 12.49 -9.21
CA GLY A 128 -5.89 13.08 -8.85
C GLY A 128 -5.50 12.78 -7.40
N LEU A 129 -6.44 12.92 -6.45
CA LEU A 129 -6.20 12.57 -5.05
C LEU A 129 -5.88 11.09 -4.86
N ALA A 130 -6.58 10.20 -5.57
CA ALA A 130 -6.31 8.76 -5.57
C ALA A 130 -4.91 8.45 -6.08
N LEU A 131 -4.49 9.08 -7.18
CA LEU A 131 -3.14 8.92 -7.73
C LEU A 131 -2.06 9.42 -6.76
N VAL A 132 -2.24 10.60 -6.16
CA VAL A 132 -1.27 11.13 -5.19
C VAL A 132 -1.23 10.25 -3.93
N ALA A 133 -2.37 9.75 -3.47
CA ALA A 133 -2.43 8.81 -2.35
C ALA A 133 -1.66 7.52 -2.69
N ALA A 134 -1.96 6.91 -3.84
CA ALA A 134 -1.28 5.71 -4.32
C ALA A 134 0.24 5.92 -4.46
N LEU A 135 0.68 7.06 -5.01
CA LEU A 135 2.10 7.41 -5.16
C LEU A 135 2.80 7.55 -3.81
N ILE A 136 2.13 8.10 -2.80
CA ILE A 136 2.69 8.24 -1.44
C ILE A 136 2.76 6.90 -0.72
N GLU A 137 1.87 5.97 -1.04
CA GLU A 137 1.87 4.62 -0.49
C GLU A 137 2.79 3.65 -1.21
N VAL A 138 3.49 4.07 -2.26
CA VAL A 138 4.50 3.24 -2.94
C VAL A 138 5.53 2.71 -1.93
N SER A 139 5.91 3.51 -0.94
CA SER A 139 6.82 3.10 0.14
C SER A 139 6.26 2.02 1.09
N THR A 140 4.95 1.76 1.08
CA THR A 140 4.28 0.75 1.91
C THR A 140 3.73 -0.43 1.11
N MET A 141 3.95 -0.46 -0.20
CA MET A 141 3.52 -1.53 -1.13
C MET A 141 4.24 -2.87 -0.93
N LEU A 142 4.84 -3.16 0.25
CA LEU A 142 5.54 -4.43 0.49
C LEU A 142 4.71 -5.66 0.11
N PRO A 143 3.40 -5.75 0.43
CA PRO A 143 2.57 -6.86 -0.03
C PRO A 143 2.50 -6.93 -1.57
N TYR A 144 2.30 -5.78 -2.23
CA TYR A 144 2.21 -5.74 -3.69
C TYR A 144 3.52 -6.09 -4.40
N LEU A 145 4.65 -5.59 -3.89
CA LEU A 145 5.98 -5.93 -4.39
C LEU A 145 6.30 -7.42 -4.16
N GLY A 146 5.88 -7.98 -3.04
CA GLY A 146 5.96 -9.43 -2.79
C GLY A 146 5.14 -10.23 -3.81
N ALA A 147 3.94 -9.77 -4.14
CA ALA A 147 3.09 -10.41 -5.15
C ALA A 147 3.71 -10.37 -6.55
N ILE A 148 4.29 -9.22 -6.94
CA ILE A 148 5.08 -9.07 -8.17
C ILE A 148 6.24 -10.07 -8.17
N GLY A 149 7.01 -10.15 -7.08
CA GLY A 149 8.12 -11.10 -6.93
C GLY A 149 7.67 -12.54 -7.17
N LEU A 150 6.62 -13.00 -6.48
CA LEU A 150 6.07 -14.34 -6.65
C LEU A 150 5.65 -14.63 -8.10
N ILE A 151 5.01 -13.67 -8.77
CA ILE A 151 4.57 -13.82 -10.16
C ILE A 151 5.76 -13.84 -11.12
N THR A 152 6.78 -12.99 -10.90
CA THR A 152 7.99 -12.99 -11.72
C THR A 152 8.77 -14.30 -11.59
N THR A 153 8.79 -14.93 -10.42
CA THR A 153 9.46 -16.22 -10.21
C THR A 153 8.67 -17.42 -10.72
N ALA A 154 7.37 -17.25 -10.98
CA ALA A 154 6.49 -18.34 -11.43
C ALA A 154 6.60 -18.63 -12.94
N ASP A 155 7.44 -17.89 -13.68
CA ASP A 155 7.73 -18.03 -15.12
C ASP A 155 6.46 -18.20 -15.97
N LEU A 156 5.51 -17.29 -15.76
CA LEU A 156 4.20 -17.32 -16.39
C LEU A 156 4.24 -16.58 -17.74
N ALA A 157 3.42 -17.04 -18.69
CA ALA A 157 3.13 -16.25 -19.89
C ALA A 157 2.42 -14.93 -19.54
N VAL A 158 2.47 -13.96 -20.46
CA VAL A 158 1.88 -12.61 -20.27
C VAL A 158 0.38 -12.63 -19.93
N PRO A 159 -0.50 -13.41 -20.59
CA PRO A 159 -1.92 -13.33 -20.28
C PRO A 159 -2.28 -13.76 -18.84
N PRO A 160 -1.73 -14.86 -18.28
CA PRO A 160 -1.87 -15.19 -16.86
C PRO A 160 -1.36 -14.09 -15.91
N ILE A 161 -0.25 -13.42 -16.23
CA ILE A 161 0.28 -12.30 -15.42
C ILE A 161 -0.76 -11.18 -15.34
N VAL A 162 -1.29 -10.75 -16.49
CA VAL A 162 -2.31 -9.71 -16.57
C VAL A 162 -3.56 -10.11 -15.77
N LEU A 163 -4.01 -11.37 -15.90
CA LEU A 163 -5.17 -11.86 -15.17
C LEU A 163 -4.94 -11.91 -13.66
N LEU A 164 -3.76 -12.37 -13.21
CA LEU A 164 -3.40 -12.41 -11.78
C LEU A 164 -3.29 -11.02 -11.19
N MET A 165 -2.72 -10.05 -11.93
CA MET A 165 -2.63 -8.66 -11.48
C MET A 165 -4.01 -8.01 -11.38
N ALA A 166 -4.90 -8.27 -12.34
CA ALA A 166 -6.28 -7.82 -12.27
C ALA A 166 -7.01 -8.45 -11.07
N GLY A 167 -6.87 -9.77 -10.89
CA GLY A 167 -7.46 -10.50 -9.76
C GLY A 167 -6.98 -9.99 -8.41
N TYR A 168 -5.67 -9.76 -8.26
CA TYR A 168 -5.07 -9.16 -7.06
C TYR A 168 -5.70 -7.79 -6.76
N CYS A 169 -5.75 -6.88 -7.74
CA CYS A 169 -6.29 -5.54 -7.56
C CYS A 169 -7.78 -5.56 -7.22
N LEU A 170 -8.55 -6.52 -7.75
CA LEU A 170 -9.95 -6.71 -7.40
C LEU A 170 -10.09 -7.15 -5.95
N VAL A 171 -9.37 -8.20 -5.52
CA VAL A 171 -9.38 -8.69 -4.13
C VAL A 171 -9.01 -7.56 -3.16
N MET A 172 -8.03 -6.73 -3.53
CA MET A 172 -7.59 -5.58 -2.75
C MET A 172 -8.70 -4.55 -2.49
N ILE A 173 -9.59 -4.27 -3.46
CA ILE A 173 -10.66 -3.28 -3.29
C ILE A 173 -11.96 -3.86 -2.69
N VAL A 174 -12.12 -5.18 -2.67
CA VAL A 174 -13.34 -5.85 -2.17
C VAL A 174 -13.71 -5.38 -0.75
N PRO A 175 -12.80 -5.33 0.25
CA PRO A 175 -13.18 -4.96 1.61
C PRO A 175 -13.78 -3.55 1.72
N ALA A 176 -13.24 -2.58 0.97
CA ALA A 176 -13.76 -1.22 0.94
C ALA A 176 -15.15 -1.14 0.26
N LEU A 177 -15.34 -1.92 -0.81
CA LEU A 177 -16.66 -2.03 -1.48
C LEU A 177 -17.70 -2.68 -0.56
N LEU A 178 -17.32 -3.73 0.18
CA LEU A 178 -18.20 -4.37 1.15
C LEU A 178 -18.61 -3.41 2.27
N LEU A 179 -17.67 -2.63 2.81
CA LEU A 179 -17.97 -1.59 3.79
C LEU A 179 -18.90 -0.51 3.22
N MET A 180 -18.72 -0.13 1.96
CA MET A 180 -19.60 0.82 1.28
C MET A 180 -21.03 0.27 1.17
N VAL A 181 -21.21 -0.97 0.72
CA VAL A 181 -22.53 -1.62 0.64
C VAL A 181 -23.17 -1.70 2.03
N LEU A 182 -22.41 -2.10 3.05
CA LEU A 182 -22.88 -2.16 4.43
C LEU A 182 -23.29 -0.78 4.95
N ARG A 183 -22.54 0.28 4.62
CA ARG A 183 -22.84 1.66 5.01
C ARG A 183 -24.09 2.20 4.32
N LEU A 184 -24.37 1.75 3.09
CA LEU A 184 -25.60 2.07 2.37
C LEU A 184 -26.81 1.35 2.99
N ALA A 185 -26.66 0.08 3.36
CA ALA A 185 -27.75 -0.71 3.97
C ALA A 185 -28.04 -0.32 5.44
N ALA A 186 -27.01 -0.15 6.26
CA ALA A 186 -27.13 0.13 7.70
C ALA A 186 -27.24 1.63 8.04
N GLY A 187 -27.06 2.51 7.04
CA GLY A 187 -27.14 3.96 7.22
C GLY A 187 -26.17 4.49 8.29
N ARG A 188 -26.64 5.41 9.14
CA ARG A 188 -25.80 6.07 10.16
C ARG A 188 -25.34 5.14 11.29
N ARG A 189 -25.93 3.94 11.43
CA ARG A 189 -25.56 2.98 12.48
C ARG A 189 -24.12 2.49 12.37
N LEU A 190 -23.53 2.51 11.18
CA LEU A 190 -22.16 2.06 10.94
C LEU A 190 -21.11 3.15 11.24
N VAL A 191 -21.52 4.42 11.40
CA VAL A 191 -20.60 5.56 11.62
C VAL A 191 -19.74 5.39 12.89
N PRO A 192 -20.27 4.95 14.05
CA PRO A 192 -19.45 4.71 15.24
C PRO A 192 -18.40 3.61 15.04
N ALA A 193 -18.73 2.56 14.29
CA ALA A 193 -17.77 1.48 13.98
C ALA A 193 -16.68 1.98 13.03
N LEU A 194 -17.06 2.69 11.96
CA LEU A 194 -16.13 3.27 10.99
C LEU A 194 -15.18 4.29 11.63
N THR A 195 -15.68 5.13 12.53
CA THR A 195 -14.85 6.09 13.28
C THR A 195 -13.86 5.37 14.20
N ARG A 196 -14.30 4.35 14.96
CA ARG A 196 -13.39 3.54 15.79
C ARG A 196 -12.30 2.86 14.97
N ILE A 197 -12.63 2.29 13.80
CA ILE A 197 -11.66 1.68 12.89
C ILE A 197 -10.69 2.75 12.36
N SER A 198 -11.21 3.91 11.97
CA SER A 198 -10.40 5.02 11.46
C SER A 198 -9.39 5.52 12.50
N ASP A 199 -9.84 5.70 13.74
CA ASP A 199 -9.01 6.15 14.86
C ASP A 199 -7.98 5.08 15.24
N TRP A 200 -8.37 3.81 15.25
CA TRP A 200 -7.45 2.71 15.49
C TRP A 200 -6.34 2.66 14.43
N MET A 201 -6.67 2.70 13.14
CA MET A 201 -5.68 2.71 12.06
C MET A 201 -4.76 3.93 12.13
N THR A 202 -5.30 5.11 12.44
CA THR A 202 -4.52 6.36 12.51
C THR A 202 -3.53 6.35 13.68
N ASN A 203 -3.88 5.68 14.78
CA ASN A 203 -3.05 5.57 15.98
C ASN A 203 -2.23 4.28 16.04
N SER A 204 -2.32 3.43 15.02
CA SER A 204 -1.60 2.16 15.02
C SER A 204 -0.12 2.36 14.72
N ASP A 205 0.74 1.72 15.53
CA ASP A 205 2.17 1.62 15.28
C ASP A 205 2.50 0.58 14.20
N THR A 206 1.51 -0.06 13.56
CA THR A 206 1.73 -1.04 12.48
C THR A 206 2.66 -0.50 11.40
N LEU A 207 2.48 0.76 10.99
CA LEU A 207 3.35 1.38 9.99
C LEU A 207 4.79 1.51 10.50
N SER A 208 4.98 1.86 11.77
CA SER A 208 6.29 1.91 12.41
C SER A 208 6.94 0.53 12.41
N TRP A 209 6.20 -0.51 12.81
CA TRP A 209 6.70 -1.88 12.82
C TRP A 209 7.06 -2.39 11.43
N ILE A 210 6.22 -2.13 10.42
CA ILE A 210 6.49 -2.49 9.02
C ILE A 210 7.78 -1.81 8.52
N VAL A 211 7.91 -0.49 8.74
CA VAL A 211 9.12 0.26 8.35
C VAL A 211 10.35 -0.26 9.10
N GLY A 212 10.20 -0.62 10.38
CA GLY A 212 11.27 -1.24 11.17
C GLY A 212 11.71 -2.58 10.58
N ILE A 213 10.78 -3.51 10.36
CA ILE A 213 11.08 -4.83 9.79
C ILE A 213 11.70 -4.69 8.39
N ALA A 214 11.13 -3.85 7.53
CA ALA A 214 11.67 -3.62 6.18
C ALA A 214 13.08 -3.03 6.23
N GLY A 215 13.32 -2.05 7.10
CA GLY A 215 14.65 -1.47 7.32
C GLY A 215 15.67 -2.50 7.82
N PHE A 216 15.26 -3.36 8.75
CA PHE A 216 16.10 -4.47 9.24
C PHE A 216 16.44 -5.48 8.15
N LEU A 217 15.44 -5.95 7.38
CA LEU A 217 15.65 -6.91 6.30
C LEU A 217 16.57 -6.33 5.21
N LEU A 218 16.37 -5.07 4.84
CA LEU A 218 17.22 -4.37 3.89
C LEU A 218 18.66 -4.23 4.40
N ALA A 219 18.84 -3.87 5.67
CA ALA A 219 20.16 -3.77 6.30
C ALA A 219 20.86 -5.15 6.37
N ARG A 220 20.12 -6.20 6.73
CA ARG A 220 20.63 -7.57 6.78
C ARG A 220 21.10 -8.02 5.40
N GLU A 221 20.30 -7.82 4.36
CA GLU A 221 20.65 -8.21 3.00
C GLU A 221 21.92 -7.52 2.51
N ALA A 222 22.01 -6.20 2.75
CA ALA A 222 23.20 -5.43 2.41
C ALA A 222 24.45 -5.88 3.21
N ALA A 223 24.29 -6.24 4.49
CA ALA A 223 25.38 -6.74 5.31
C ALA A 223 25.90 -8.12 4.87
N VAL A 224 25.00 -9.00 4.40
CA VAL A 224 25.37 -10.27 3.76
C VAL A 224 26.13 -10.00 2.45
N GLY A 225 25.62 -9.09 1.61
CA GLY A 225 26.28 -8.70 0.36
C GLY A 225 27.69 -8.12 0.55
N LEU A 226 27.92 -7.43 1.67
CA LEU A 226 29.22 -6.90 2.09
C LEU A 226 30.11 -7.92 2.83
N ALA A 227 29.64 -9.16 3.02
CA ALA A 227 30.30 -10.21 3.80
C ALA A 227 30.61 -9.81 5.25
N LEU A 228 29.77 -8.95 5.86
CA LEU A 228 29.89 -8.55 7.26
C LEU A 228 29.30 -9.59 8.22
N ILE A 229 28.37 -10.41 7.72
CA ILE A 229 27.70 -11.49 8.46
C ILE A 229 27.54 -12.72 7.55
N ASN A 230 27.66 -13.91 8.13
CA ASN A 230 27.42 -15.18 7.41
C ASN A 230 25.93 -15.56 7.48
N THR A 231 25.43 -16.18 6.41
CA THR A 231 24.05 -16.65 6.24
C THR A 231 23.68 -17.77 7.19
#